data_AF-A0A3D1JVF9-F1
#
_entry.id   AF-A0A3D1JVF9-F1
#
_cell.length_a   1.000
_cell.length_b   1.000
_cell.length_c   1.000
_cell.angle_alpha   90.00
_cell.angle_beta   90.00
_cell.angle_gamma   90.00
#
_symmetry.space_group_name_H-M   'P 1'
#
loop_
_entity.id
_entity.type
_entity.pdbx_description
1 polymer ?
#
loop_
_entity_poly.entity_id
_entity_poly.type
_entity_poly.pdbx_seq_one_letter_code
_entity_poly.pdbx_strand_id
1 'polypeptide(L)'
;MVNLTNLLLGGAVADLVEKFISWIYGLVGNYGVAVIVFTLTLKIVLSPLDVWQKVSMRKNNKAMERMKPKLEKLQKQCGGNRELYQQKQMQLYKEEGYKMTGSCLPMILTMVIFFMVFAGFRATVKTVNQKMYEDMYQT
;
A
#
# COMPACT_ATOMS: atom_id res chain seq x y z
N MET A 1 -21.26 -14.22 -14.50
CA MET A 1 -21.96 -13.06 -13.91
C MET A 1 -20.91 -12.09 -13.37
N VAL A 2 -20.45 -11.17 -14.23
CA VAL A 2 -19.42 -10.16 -13.96
C VAL A 2 -20.08 -8.99 -13.22
N ASN A 3 -20.33 -9.19 -11.92
CA ASN A 3 -21.14 -8.28 -11.12
C ASN A 3 -20.30 -7.16 -10.52
N LEU A 4 -20.75 -5.92 -10.77
CA LEU A 4 -20.74 -4.66 -9.99
C LEU A 4 -19.52 -4.29 -9.11
N THR A 5 -18.88 -5.24 -8.44
CA THR A 5 -17.64 -5.08 -7.65
C THR A 5 -16.44 -4.71 -8.52
N ASN A 6 -16.37 -5.20 -9.77
CA ASN A 6 -15.34 -4.79 -10.74
C ASN A 6 -15.56 -3.33 -11.22
N LEU A 7 -16.79 -2.86 -11.30
CA LEU A 7 -17.11 -1.56 -11.91
C LEU A 7 -16.75 -0.35 -11.01
N LEU A 8 -16.77 -0.51 -9.68
CA LEU A 8 -16.55 0.58 -8.73
C LEU A 8 -15.09 0.76 -8.27
N LEU A 9 -14.22 -0.23 -8.48
CA LEU A 9 -12.86 -0.22 -7.91
C LEU A 9 -11.74 -0.64 -8.88
N GLY A 10 -12.02 -1.19 -10.08
CA GLY A 10 -10.91 -1.63 -10.92
C GLY A 10 -11.22 -2.49 -12.13
N GLY A 11 -12.32 -2.28 -12.87
CA GLY A 11 -12.66 -3.11 -14.03
C GLY A 11 -11.56 -3.12 -15.09
N ALA A 12 -11.04 -1.94 -15.42
CA ALA A 12 -9.91 -1.81 -16.33
C ALA A 12 -8.62 -2.45 -15.80
N VAL A 13 -8.42 -2.45 -14.47
CA VAL A 13 -7.22 -3.05 -13.85
C VAL A 13 -7.36 -4.57 -13.83
N ALA A 14 -8.53 -5.10 -13.52
CA ALA A 14 -8.81 -6.54 -13.51
C ALA A 14 -8.67 -7.15 -14.91
N ASP A 15 -9.22 -6.49 -15.95
CA ASP A 15 -9.08 -6.94 -17.34
C ASP A 15 -7.61 -6.88 -17.81
N LEU A 16 -6.87 -5.85 -17.41
CA LEU A 16 -5.44 -5.74 -17.69
C LEU A 16 -4.67 -6.88 -17.01
N VAL A 17 -4.98 -7.18 -15.74
CA VAL A 17 -4.34 -8.22 -14.94
C VAL A 17 -4.61 -9.61 -15.52
N GLU A 18 -5.86 -9.96 -15.87
CA GLU A 18 -6.18 -11.26 -16.45
C GLU A 18 -5.46 -11.47 -17.80
N LYS A 19 -5.44 -10.45 -18.65
CA LYS A 19 -4.77 -10.52 -19.95
C LYS A 19 -3.26 -10.70 -19.79
N PHE A 20 -2.65 -10.03 -18.81
CA PHE A 20 -1.22 -10.14 -18.50
C PHE A 20 -0.88 -11.49 -17.86
N ILE A 21 -1.69 -11.97 -16.91
CA ILE A 21 -1.48 -13.26 -16.26
C ILE A 21 -1.66 -14.42 -17.23
N SER A 22 -2.66 -14.37 -18.12
CA SER A 22 -2.86 -15.40 -19.14
C SER A 22 -1.67 -15.47 -20.12
N TRP A 23 -1.13 -14.31 -20.51
CA TRP A 23 0.06 -14.23 -21.36
C TRP A 23 1.31 -14.80 -20.68
N ILE A 24 1.54 -14.49 -19.40
CA ILE A 24 2.69 -15.02 -18.64
C ILE A 24 2.49 -16.50 -18.30
N TYR A 25 1.26 -16.94 -18.03
CA TYR A 25 0.95 -18.33 -17.76
C TYR A 25 1.25 -19.23 -18.96
N GLY A 26 0.99 -18.74 -20.17
CA GLY A 26 1.37 -19.44 -21.41
C GLY A 26 2.88 -19.66 -21.58
N LEU A 27 3.71 -18.85 -20.92
CA LEU A 27 5.18 -18.96 -20.95
C LEU A 27 5.76 -19.81 -19.81
N VAL A 28 5.12 -19.83 -18.64
CA VAL A 28 5.73 -20.35 -17.40
C VAL A 28 4.99 -21.55 -16.79
N GLY A 29 3.71 -21.76 -17.14
CA GLY A 29 2.89 -22.87 -16.62
C GLY A 29 2.62 -22.84 -15.11
N ASN A 30 3.15 -21.85 -14.38
CA ASN A 30 3.02 -21.72 -12.93
C ASN A 30 2.42 -20.36 -12.55
N TYR A 31 1.22 -20.40 -11.98
CA TYR A 31 0.47 -19.23 -11.54
C TYR A 31 1.22 -18.41 -10.46
N GLY A 32 1.98 -19.05 -9.57
CA GLY A 32 2.76 -18.35 -8.54
C GLY A 32 3.84 -17.45 -9.14
N VAL A 33 4.52 -17.92 -10.17
CA VAL A 33 5.55 -17.15 -10.87
C VAL A 33 4.93 -16.00 -11.67
N ALA A 34 3.77 -16.22 -12.29
CA ALA A 34 3.05 -15.17 -13.02
C ALA A 34 2.70 -13.97 -12.13
N VAL A 35 2.26 -14.21 -10.89
CA VAL A 35 1.95 -13.14 -9.92
C VAL A 35 3.22 -12.41 -9.46
N ILE A 36 4.33 -13.12 -9.25
CA ILE A 36 5.61 -12.50 -8.88
C ILE A 36 6.11 -11.57 -10.01
N VAL A 37 6.05 -12.02 -11.26
CA VAL A 37 6.46 -11.21 -12.42
C VAL A 37 5.55 -10.00 -12.61
N PHE A 38 4.25 -10.16 -12.40
CA PHE A 38 3.29 -9.06 -12.44
C PHE A 38 3.58 -7.99 -11.37
N THR A 39 3.82 -8.42 -10.13
CA THR A 39 4.14 -7.48 -9.03
C THR A 39 5.49 -6.77 -9.23
N LEU A 40 6.49 -7.45 -9.81
CA LEU A 40 7.76 -6.82 -10.20
C LEU A 40 7.57 -5.78 -11.31
N THR A 41 6.78 -6.09 -12.34
CA THR A 41 6.48 -5.18 -13.44
C THR A 41 5.77 -3.94 -12.94
N LEU A 42 4.75 -4.10 -12.09
CA LEU A 42 4.08 -2.98 -11.44
C LEU A 42 5.05 -2.16 -10.59
N LYS A 43 5.89 -2.79 -9.77
CA LYS A 43 6.89 -2.06 -8.96
C LYS A 43 7.86 -1.23 -9.80
N ILE A 44 8.23 -1.72 -10.99
CA ILE A 44 9.11 -0.99 -11.91
C ILE A 44 8.38 0.23 -12.50
N VAL A 45 7.13 0.06 -12.93
CA VAL A 45 6.30 1.15 -13.47
C VAL A 45 5.93 2.18 -12.41
N LEU A 46 5.62 1.74 -11.18
CA LEU A 46 5.31 2.59 -10.04
C LEU A 46 6.58 3.14 -9.34
N SER A 47 7.77 2.65 -9.67
CA SER A 47 9.05 3.12 -9.10
C SER A 47 9.20 4.66 -9.08
N PRO A 48 8.92 5.40 -10.18
CA PRO A 48 8.93 6.85 -10.13
C PRO A 48 7.92 7.40 -9.11
N LEU A 49 6.70 6.87 -9.07
CA LEU A 49 5.66 7.28 -8.14
C LEU A 49 6.04 7.01 -6.67
N ASP A 50 6.64 5.85 -6.41
CA ASP A 50 7.20 5.45 -5.11
C ASP A 50 8.32 6.41 -4.65
N VAL A 51 9.19 6.84 -5.56
CA VAL A 51 10.25 7.80 -5.27
C VAL A 51 9.65 9.15 -4.89
N TRP A 52 8.62 9.62 -5.60
CA TRP A 52 7.89 10.84 -5.25
C TRP A 52 7.27 10.76 -3.86
N GLN A 53 6.65 9.63 -3.51
CA GLN A 53 6.09 9.38 -2.18
C GLN A 53 7.18 9.39 -1.09
N LYS A 54 8.33 8.73 -1.34
CA LYS A 54 9.47 8.69 -0.41
C LYS A 54 10.14 10.06 -0.22
N VAL A 55 10.22 10.89 -1.25
CA VAL A 55 10.78 12.25 -1.14
C VAL A 55 9.91 13.12 -0.24
N SER A 56 8.58 13.02 -0.37
CA SER A 56 7.63 13.73 0.52
C SER A 56 7.78 13.29 1.98
N MET A 57 7.95 11.98 2.21
CA MET A 57 8.21 11.41 3.54
C MET A 57 9.52 11.91 4.15
N ARG A 58 10.61 11.93 3.36
CA ARG A 58 11.93 12.38 3.83
C ARG A 58 11.94 13.85 4.25
N LYS A 59 11.20 14.71 3.54
CA LYS A 59 11.06 16.13 3.91
C LYS A 59 10.37 16.30 5.26
N ASN A 60 9.30 15.54 5.51
CA ASN A 60 8.62 15.57 6.81
C ASN A 60 9.52 15.02 7.92
N ASN A 61 10.18 13.88 7.74
CA ASN A 61 11.05 13.32 8.78
C ASN A 61 12.16 14.28 9.24
N LYS A 62 12.77 15.03 8.32
CA LYS A 62 13.77 16.05 8.67
C LYS A 62 13.19 17.21 9.50
N ALA A 63 11.96 17.63 9.20
CA ALA A 63 11.26 18.62 10.03
C ALA A 63 10.95 18.06 11.42
N MET A 64 10.59 16.78 11.52
CA MET A 64 10.38 16.08 12.80
C MET A 64 11.66 16.03 13.64
N GLU A 65 12.82 15.76 13.03
CA GLU A 65 14.12 15.73 13.71
C GLU A 65 14.51 17.09 14.31
N ARG A 66 14.26 18.19 13.58
CA ARG A 66 14.46 19.57 14.08
C ARG A 66 13.50 19.94 15.21
N MET A 67 12.32 19.33 15.20
CA MET A 67 11.26 19.55 16.17
C MET A 67 11.45 18.78 17.48
N LYS A 68 12.05 17.58 17.45
CA LYS A 68 12.36 16.77 18.64
C LYS A 68 12.90 17.57 19.84
N PRO A 69 13.96 18.38 19.71
CA PRO A 69 14.50 19.12 20.85
C PRO A 69 13.56 20.21 21.39
N LYS A 70 12.73 20.80 20.52
CA LYS A 70 11.71 21.79 20.92
C LYS A 70 10.54 21.11 21.64
N LEU A 71 10.15 19.91 21.18
CA LEU A 71 9.13 19.08 21.81
C LEU A 71 9.57 18.61 23.21
N GLU A 72 10.84 18.22 23.39
CA GLU A 72 11.38 17.85 24.70
C GLU A 72 11.40 19.04 25.69
N LYS A 73 11.74 20.25 25.22
CA LYS A 73 11.64 21.47 26.03
C LYS A 73 10.20 21.77 26.42
N LEU A 74 9.26 21.65 25.48
CA LEU A 74 7.82 21.78 25.73
C LEU A 74 7.31 20.75 26.73
N GLN A 75 7.78 19.51 26.64
CA GLN A 75 7.40 18.44 27.56
C GLN A 75 7.88 18.73 28.99
N LYS A 76 9.11 19.24 29.14
CA LYS A 76 9.67 19.67 30.43
C LYS A 76 8.92 20.89 31.00
N GLN A 77 8.53 21.85 30.16
CA GLN A 77 7.79 23.04 30.57
C GLN A 77 6.33 22.74 30.92
N CYS A 78 5.70 21.76 30.25
CA CYS A 78 4.30 21.41 30.51
C CYS A 78 4.10 20.38 31.63
N GLY A 79 5.15 19.68 32.08
CA GLY A 79 5.32 19.10 33.43
C GLY A 79 4.22 18.22 34.03
N GLY A 80 3.15 17.89 33.31
CA GLY A 80 1.98 17.17 33.82
C GLY A 80 0.65 17.56 33.17
N ASN A 81 0.55 18.75 32.58
CA ASN A 81 -0.69 19.22 31.95
C ASN A 81 -0.80 18.72 30.51
N ARG A 82 -1.43 17.55 30.34
CA ARG A 82 -1.53 16.82 29.07
C ARG A 82 -2.28 17.61 27.98
N GLU A 83 -3.30 18.36 28.35
CA GLU A 83 -4.07 19.21 27.42
C GLU A 83 -3.24 20.38 26.89
N LEU A 84 -2.55 21.10 27.78
CA LEU A 84 -1.70 22.24 27.41
C LEU A 84 -0.54 21.79 26.51
N TYR A 85 0.04 20.63 26.82
CA TYR A 85 1.07 20.01 26.01
C TYR A 85 0.58 19.70 24.59
N GLN A 86 -0.62 19.11 24.45
CA GLN A 86 -1.18 18.80 23.12
C GLN A 86 -1.47 20.07 22.30
N GLN A 87 -2.00 21.12 22.92
CA GLN A 87 -2.24 22.40 22.23
C GLN A 87 -0.94 23.05 21.74
N LYS A 88 0.06 23.17 22.62
CA LYS A 88 1.36 23.77 22.28
C LYS A 88 2.12 22.94 21.25
N GLN A 89 2.04 21.62 21.35
CA GLN A 89 2.59 20.71 20.36
C GLN A 89 1.94 20.91 18.98
N MET A 90 0.62 21.06 18.90
CA MET A 90 -0.08 21.36 17.65
C MET A 90 0.27 22.74 17.07
N GLN A 91 0.42 23.77 17.92
CA GLN A 91 0.86 25.09 17.48
C GLN A 91 2.27 25.04 16.89
N LEU A 92 3.19 24.35 17.55
CA LEU A 92 4.56 24.16 17.05
C LEU A 92 4.57 23.39 15.72
N TYR A 93 3.73 22.35 15.56
CA TYR A 93 3.61 21.62 14.29
C TYR A 93 3.12 22.51 13.14
N LYS A 94 2.24 23.49 13.42
CA LYS A 94 1.75 24.45 12.42
C LYS A 94 2.78 25.51 12.07
N GLU A 95 3.48 26.08 13.06
CA GLU A 95 4.53 27.09 12.85
C GLU A 95 5.69 26.56 12.00
N GLU A 96 6.03 25.28 12.16
CA GLU A 96 7.14 24.63 11.46
C GLU A 96 6.71 23.96 10.14
N GLY A 97 5.43 24.14 9.75
CA GLY A 97 4.90 23.66 8.48
C GLY A 97 4.91 22.14 8.31
N TYR A 98 4.90 21.38 9.42
CA TYR A 98 4.96 19.92 9.38
C TYR A 98 3.65 19.33 8.88
N LYS A 99 3.70 18.60 7.75
CA LYS A 99 2.51 17.95 7.18
C LYS A 99 2.32 16.57 7.80
N MET A 100 1.55 16.51 8.88
CA MET A 100 1.22 15.27 9.60
C MET A 100 0.54 14.21 8.71
N THR A 101 -0.17 14.65 7.66
CA THR A 101 -0.88 13.79 6.70
C THR A 101 0.02 13.13 5.65
N GLY A 102 1.24 13.63 5.46
CA GLY A 102 2.20 12.98 4.54
C GLY A 102 2.62 11.59 5.00
N SER A 103 2.63 11.38 6.33
CA SER A 103 3.18 10.17 6.96
C SER A 103 2.23 8.98 6.98
N CYS A 104 0.91 9.18 6.93
CA CYS A 104 -0.07 8.09 6.93
C CYS A 104 -0.39 7.56 5.51
N LEU A 105 -0.09 8.33 4.46
CA LEU A 105 -0.35 7.99 3.07
C LEU A 105 0.25 6.62 2.63
N PRO A 106 1.52 6.28 2.93
CA PRO A 106 2.08 4.98 2.56
C PRO A 106 1.47 3.81 3.34
N MET A 107 0.99 4.04 4.57
CA MET A 107 0.36 3.00 5.38
C MET A 107 -1.00 2.60 4.80
N ILE A 108 -1.82 3.60 4.42
CA ILE A 108 -3.12 3.36 3.79
C ILE A 108 -2.94 2.64 2.46
N LEU A 109 -2.00 3.09 1.62
CA LEU A 109 -1.73 2.47 0.33
C LEU A 109 -1.29 1.00 0.48
N THR A 110 -0.39 0.73 1.44
CA THR A 110 0.08 -0.64 1.72
C THR A 110 -1.08 -1.54 2.18
N MET A 111 -1.95 -1.02 3.04
CA MET A 111 -3.13 -1.75 3.54
C MET A 111 -4.09 -2.10 2.39
N VAL A 112 -4.35 -1.15 1.49
CA VAL A 112 -5.24 -1.34 0.33
C VAL A 112 -4.66 -2.37 -0.64
N ILE A 113 -3.36 -2.29 -0.94
CA ILE A 113 -2.67 -3.27 -1.80
C ILE A 113 -2.74 -4.67 -1.19
N PHE A 114 -2.56 -4.79 0.12
CA PHE A 114 -2.64 -6.08 0.81
C PHE A 114 -4.03 -6.73 0.67
N PHE A 115 -5.10 -5.94 0.86
CA PHE A 115 -6.47 -6.42 0.67
C PHE A 115 -6.75 -6.84 -0.78
N MET A 116 -6.26 -6.09 -1.77
CA MET A 116 -6.41 -6.44 -3.18
C MET A 116 -5.73 -7.77 -3.53
N VAL A 117 -4.48 -7.94 -3.11
CA VAL A 117 -3.73 -9.19 -3.35
C VAL A 117 -4.39 -10.35 -2.63
N PHE A 118 -4.83 -10.18 -1.39
CA PHE A 118 -5.48 -11.24 -0.63
C PHE A 118 -6.81 -11.67 -1.23
N ALA A 119 -7.62 -10.71 -1.72
CA ALA A 119 -8.87 -11.00 -2.42
C ALA A 119 -8.63 -11.71 -3.75
N GLY A 120 -7.67 -11.22 -4.56
CA GLY A 120 -7.28 -11.85 -5.81
C GLY A 120 -6.76 -13.27 -5.59
N PHE A 121 -5.90 -13.47 -4.60
CA PHE A 121 -5.36 -14.78 -4.26
C PHE A 121 -6.46 -15.76 -3.84
N ARG A 122 -7.44 -15.35 -3.04
CA ARG A 122 -8.58 -16.21 -2.69
C ARG A 122 -9.41 -16.62 -3.91
N ALA A 123 -9.63 -15.71 -4.86
CA ALA A 123 -10.33 -16.01 -6.10
C ALA A 123 -9.53 -17.00 -6.98
N THR A 124 -8.22 -16.76 -7.15
CA THR A 124 -7.33 -17.64 -7.91
C THR A 124 -7.19 -19.01 -7.25
N VAL A 125 -7.03 -19.09 -5.93
CA VAL A 125 -6.95 -20.37 -5.20
C VAL A 125 -8.21 -21.19 -5.42
N LYS A 126 -9.40 -20.59 -5.43
CA LYS A 126 -10.64 -21.31 -5.72
C LYS A 126 -10.63 -21.94 -7.11
N THR A 127 -10.18 -21.20 -8.12
CA THR A 127 -10.11 -21.68 -9.51
C THR A 127 -9.01 -22.72 -9.71
N VAL A 128 -7.85 -22.55 -9.07
CA VAL A 128 -6.72 -23.50 -9.15
C VAL A 128 -7.02 -24.78 -8.37
N ASN A 129 -7.66 -24.70 -7.19
CA ASN A 129 -8.10 -25.91 -6.48
C ASN A 129 -9.08 -26.69 -7.35
N GLN A 130 -10.00 -26.02 -8.04
CA GLN A 130 -10.97 -26.71 -8.88
C GLN A 130 -10.28 -27.41 -10.08
N LYS A 131 -9.27 -26.79 -10.70
CA LYS A 131 -8.44 -27.44 -11.73
C LYS A 131 -7.64 -28.63 -11.20
N MET A 132 -7.07 -28.52 -9.98
CA MET A 132 -6.39 -29.66 -9.34
C MET A 132 -7.34 -30.84 -9.05
N TYR A 133 -8.59 -30.58 -8.69
CA TYR A 133 -9.59 -31.64 -8.51
C TYR A 133 -9.96 -32.34 -9.82
N GLU A 134 -9.94 -31.65 -10.97
CA GLU A 134 -10.16 -32.28 -12.28
C GLU A 134 -8.95 -33.07 -12.77
N ASP A 135 -7.72 -32.58 -12.58
CA ASP A 135 -6.50 -33.33 -12.92
C ASP A 135 -6.38 -34.61 -12.08
N MET A 136 -6.81 -34.60 -10.80
CA MET A 136 -6.83 -35.81 -9.96
C MET A 136 -7.96 -36.80 -10.30
N TYR A 137 -8.98 -36.40 -11.06
CA TYR A 137 -10.05 -37.32 -11.51
C TYR A 137 -9.83 -37.83 -12.95
N GLN A 138 -8.82 -37.29 -13.65
CA GLN A 138 -8.41 -37.68 -15.01
C GLN A 138 -7.10 -38.49 -15.03
N THR A 139 -6.58 -38.91 -13.87
CA THR A 139 -5.50 -39.92 -13.76
C THR A 139 -6.06 -41.25 -13.30
#